data_AF-A0A848CQL8-F1
#
_entry.id   AF-A0A848CQL8-F1
#
_cell.length_a   1.000
_cell.length_b   1.000
_cell.length_c   1.000
_cell.angle_alpha   90.00
_cell.angle_beta   90.00
_cell.angle_gamma   90.00
#
_symmetry.space_group_name_H-M   'P 1'
#
loop_
_entity.id
_entity.type
_entity.pdbx_description
1 polymer ?
#
loop_
_entity_poly.entity_id
_entity_poly.type
_entity_poly.pdbx_seq_one_letter_code
_entity_poly.pdbx_strand_id
1 'polypeptide(L)'
;MQFYYGEKMPLRILDEGEFWKRQEAEHTDVIRALVPNLEAPFVQALKVWEQALSQTEAVFVRYIEMVVRMGHPISPAVYGEIMNLLYFALEQSWQFVQLLNQLGLESQALKTNPTAITVLNHIRRESEYFIGIAEALLQVRK
;
A
#
# COMPACT_ATOMS: atom_id res chain seq x y z
N MET A 1 8.77 -2.77 -12.78
CA MET A 1 10.02 -2.34 -12.14
C MET A 1 11.15 -3.32 -12.44
N GLN A 2 12.38 -2.83 -12.66
CA GLN A 2 13.55 -3.68 -12.92
C GLN A 2 14.20 -4.20 -11.62
N PHE A 3 14.84 -5.38 -11.69
CA PHE A 3 15.10 -6.28 -10.57
C PHE A 3 16.47 -6.14 -9.86
N TYR A 4 17.32 -5.15 -10.15
CA TYR A 4 18.68 -5.13 -9.59
C TYR A 4 19.17 -3.74 -9.21
N TYR A 5 19.42 -3.51 -7.91
CA TYR A 5 20.02 -2.26 -7.42
C TYR A 5 20.93 -2.41 -6.18
N GLY A 6 21.74 -3.47 -6.11
CA GLY A 6 22.92 -3.61 -5.22
C GLY A 6 22.95 -2.71 -3.97
N GLU A 7 23.75 -1.65 -3.98
CA GLU A 7 23.95 -0.73 -2.84
C GLU A 7 22.79 0.27 -2.61
N LYS A 8 21.85 0.41 -3.55
CA LYS A 8 20.71 1.34 -3.48
C LYS A 8 19.43 0.71 -2.93
N MET A 9 19.52 -0.51 -2.38
CA MET A 9 18.38 -1.22 -1.81
C MET A 9 17.58 -0.41 -0.76
N PRO A 10 18.19 0.36 0.15
CA PRO A 10 17.42 1.17 1.11
C PRO A 10 16.56 2.25 0.46
N LEU A 11 17.09 2.95 -0.56
CA LEU A 11 16.33 3.97 -1.30
C LEU A 11 15.18 3.33 -2.08
N ARG A 12 15.41 2.14 -2.67
CA ARG A 12 14.34 1.42 -3.35
C ARG A 12 13.21 0.98 -2.41
N ILE A 13 13.54 0.49 -1.22
CA ILE A 13 12.51 0.14 -0.22
C ILE A 13 11.61 1.33 0.05
N LEU A 14 12.21 2.51 0.19
CA LEU A 14 11.48 3.74 0.44
C LEU A 14 10.63 4.18 -0.76
N ASP A 15 11.19 4.15 -1.98
CA ASP A 15 10.46 4.49 -3.20
C ASP A 15 9.27 3.57 -3.45
N GLU A 16 9.45 2.25 -3.29
CA GLU A 16 8.36 1.26 -3.45
C GLU A 16 7.30 1.47 -2.36
N GLY A 17 7.71 1.70 -1.11
CA GLY A 17 6.79 1.97 -0.01
C GLY A 17 5.96 3.23 -0.22
N GLU A 18 6.59 4.35 -0.60
CA GLU A 18 5.92 5.60 -0.96
C GLU A 18 4.90 5.37 -2.08
N PHE A 19 5.35 4.76 -3.17
CA PHE A 19 4.54 4.58 -4.37
C PHE A 19 3.29 3.75 -4.08
N TRP A 20 3.46 2.60 -3.43
CA TRP A 20 2.35 1.68 -3.20
C TRP A 20 1.39 2.18 -2.11
N LYS A 21 1.85 2.91 -1.09
CA LYS A 21 0.93 3.51 -0.10
C LYS A 21 0.08 4.62 -0.72
N ARG A 22 0.66 5.44 -1.61
CA ARG A 22 -0.13 6.41 -2.41
C ARG A 22 -1.17 5.70 -3.28
N GLN A 23 -0.77 4.68 -4.05
CA GLN A 23 -1.69 3.96 -4.94
C GLN A 23 -2.86 3.35 -4.17
N GLU A 24 -2.60 2.70 -3.03
CA GLU A 24 -3.69 2.15 -2.21
C GLU A 24 -4.61 3.23 -1.64
N ALA A 25 -4.09 4.39 -1.23
CA ALA A 25 -4.91 5.51 -0.79
C ALA A 25 -5.81 6.01 -1.92
N GLU A 26 -5.24 6.27 -3.11
CA GLU A 26 -5.99 6.68 -4.31
C GLU A 26 -7.05 5.66 -4.72
N HIS A 27 -6.76 4.36 -4.57
CA HIS A 27 -7.70 3.29 -4.84
C HIS A 27 -8.95 3.34 -3.96
N THR A 28 -8.86 3.87 -2.73
CA THR A 28 -10.04 4.06 -1.89
C THR A 28 -11.01 5.10 -2.47
N ASP A 29 -10.48 6.13 -3.15
CA ASP A 29 -11.28 7.14 -3.86
C ASP A 29 -11.86 6.59 -5.14
N VAL A 30 -11.06 5.86 -5.92
CA VAL A 30 -11.52 5.22 -7.16
C VAL A 30 -12.74 4.32 -6.89
N ILE A 31 -12.70 3.51 -5.83
CA ILE A 31 -13.83 2.63 -5.47
C ILE A 31 -15.08 3.45 -5.14
N ARG A 32 -14.97 4.51 -4.35
CA ARG A 32 -16.10 5.38 -3.98
C ARG A 32 -16.66 6.16 -5.17
N ALA A 33 -15.80 6.62 -6.08
CA ALA A 33 -16.20 7.33 -7.28
C ALA A 33 -16.91 6.40 -8.29
N LEU A 34 -16.46 5.16 -8.40
CA LEU A 34 -17.02 4.17 -9.33
C LEU A 34 -18.37 3.60 -8.87
N VAL A 35 -18.62 3.58 -7.56
CA VAL A 35 -19.85 3.04 -6.95
C VAL A 35 -20.49 4.11 -6.05
N PRO A 36 -21.19 5.11 -6.62
CA PRO A 36 -21.72 6.24 -5.86
C PRO A 36 -22.82 5.85 -4.86
N ASN A 37 -23.42 4.67 -5.02
CA ASN A 37 -24.42 4.08 -4.11
C ASN A 37 -23.83 3.01 -3.18
N LEU A 38 -22.51 3.01 -2.97
CA LEU A 38 -21.84 2.09 -2.04
C LEU A 38 -22.41 2.24 -0.61
N GLU A 39 -22.52 1.12 0.10
CA GLU A 39 -23.10 1.10 1.43
C GLU A 39 -22.28 1.94 2.42
N ALA A 40 -22.96 2.69 3.30
CA ALA A 40 -22.33 3.66 4.21
C ALA A 40 -21.19 3.07 5.07
N PRO A 41 -21.27 1.84 5.62
CA PRO A 41 -20.15 1.25 6.37
C PRO A 41 -18.89 1.10 5.52
N PHE A 42 -19.04 0.71 4.25
CA PHE A 42 -17.93 0.56 3.31
C PHE A 42 -17.35 1.91 2.89
N VAL A 43 -18.19 2.93 2.65
CA VAL A 43 -17.72 4.29 2.39
C VAL A 43 -16.89 4.81 3.57
N GLN A 44 -17.34 4.58 4.80
CA GLN A 44 -16.61 5.01 5.99
C GLN A 44 -15.30 4.24 6.16
N ALA A 45 -15.30 2.92 5.94
CA ALA A 45 -14.08 2.11 5.98
C ALA A 45 -13.04 2.61 4.97
N LEU A 46 -13.46 2.88 3.73
CA LEU A 46 -12.58 3.40 2.68
C LEU A 46 -11.97 4.76 3.04
N LYS A 47 -12.74 5.68 3.63
CA LYS A 47 -12.21 6.96 4.15
C LYS A 47 -11.16 6.79 5.25
N VAL A 48 -11.39 5.86 6.16
CA VAL A 48 -10.42 5.57 7.24
C VAL A 48 -9.13 4.99 6.65
N TRP A 49 -9.26 4.10 5.66
CA TRP A 49 -8.11 3.54 4.95
C TRP A 49 -7.35 4.58 4.13
N GLU A 50 -8.03 5.46 3.40
CA GLU A 50 -7.43 6.59 2.69
C GLU A 50 -6.49 7.37 3.60
N GLN A 51 -6.99 7.76 4.78
CA GLN A 51 -6.22 8.53 5.75
C GLN A 51 -5.05 7.73 6.32
N ALA A 52 -5.27 6.46 6.70
CA ALA A 52 -4.23 5.62 7.27
C ALA A 52 -3.08 5.36 6.28
N LEU A 53 -3.41 5.11 5.00
CA LEU A 53 -2.43 4.86 3.95
C LEU A 53 -1.66 6.13 3.59
N SER A 54 -2.34 7.27 3.48
CA SER A 54 -1.70 8.57 3.25
C SER A 54 -0.74 8.94 4.39
N GLN A 55 -1.09 8.61 5.64
CA GLN A 55 -0.17 8.83 6.77
C GLN A 55 1.09 7.98 6.66
N THR A 56 0.97 6.72 6.22
CA THR A 56 2.12 5.84 6.01
C THR A 56 2.99 6.31 4.83
N GLU A 57 2.38 6.72 3.72
CA GLU A 57 3.07 7.33 2.58
C GLU A 57 3.88 8.55 3.01
N ALA A 58 3.28 9.46 3.79
CA ALA A 58 3.99 10.62 4.34
C ALA A 58 5.17 10.22 5.24
N VAL A 59 5.13 9.06 5.90
CA VAL A 59 6.28 8.56 6.67
C VAL A 59 7.40 8.11 5.72
N PHE A 60 7.09 7.38 4.65
CA PHE A 60 8.08 7.01 3.63
C PHE A 60 8.76 8.25 3.02
N VAL A 61 7.99 9.27 2.65
CA VAL A 61 8.52 10.54 2.13
C VAL A 61 9.52 11.17 3.10
N ARG A 62 9.22 11.22 4.41
CA ARG A 62 10.15 11.75 5.41
C ARG A 62 11.47 10.96 5.46
N TYR A 63 11.43 9.64 5.36
CA TYR A 63 12.65 8.83 5.31
C TYR A 63 13.43 9.02 4.01
N ILE A 64 12.76 9.19 2.86
CA ILE A 64 13.40 9.52 1.58
C ILE A 64 14.18 10.83 1.74
N GLU A 65 13.54 11.88 2.23
CA GLU A 65 14.17 13.18 2.44
C GLU A 65 15.35 13.10 3.41
N MET A 66 15.20 12.36 4.51
CA MET A 66 16.25 12.18 5.50
C MET A 66 17.47 11.47 4.90
N VAL A 67 17.27 10.34 4.22
CA VAL A 67 18.35 9.55 3.60
C VAL A 67 19.06 10.36 2.51
N VAL A 68 18.31 11.06 1.67
CA VAL A 68 18.88 11.92 0.61
C VAL A 68 19.75 13.03 1.21
N ARG A 69 19.35 13.63 2.33
CA ARG A 69 20.11 14.71 2.99
C ARG A 69 21.34 14.22 3.76
N MET A 70 21.25 13.07 4.42
CA MET A 70 22.38 12.50 5.17
C MET A 70 23.48 11.95 4.26
N GLY A 71 23.14 11.55 3.03
CA GLY A 71 24.07 10.89 2.12
C GLY A 71 24.39 9.45 2.54
N HIS A 72 25.40 8.85 1.91
CA HIS A 72 25.84 7.48 2.20
C HIS A 72 27.13 7.46 3.03
N PRO A 73 27.34 6.43 3.88
CA PRO A 73 26.46 5.28 4.13
C PRO A 73 25.35 5.56 5.16
N ILE A 74 24.20 4.89 4.99
CA ILE A 74 23.09 4.94 5.97
C ILE A 74 23.51 4.15 7.22
N SER A 75 23.24 4.69 8.41
CA SER A 75 23.56 3.98 9.65
C SER A 75 22.70 2.72 9.82
N PRO A 76 23.21 1.67 10.49
CA PRO A 76 22.41 0.47 10.76
C PRO A 76 21.11 0.74 11.52
N ALA A 77 21.11 1.76 12.39
CA ALA A 77 19.91 2.17 13.13
C ALA A 77 18.81 2.69 12.19
N VAL A 78 19.16 3.64 11.30
CA VAL A 78 18.22 4.18 10.31
C VAL A 78 17.74 3.08 9.35
N TYR A 79 18.62 2.18 8.94
CA TYR A 79 18.21 1.03 8.13
C TYR A 79 17.19 0.16 8.85
N GLY A 80 17.38 -0.13 10.14
CA GLY A 80 16.41 -0.86 10.95
C GLY A 80 15.04 -0.17 11.04
N GLU A 81 15.00 1.15 11.16
CA GLU A 81 13.76 1.93 11.14
C GLU A 81 13.03 1.82 9.79
N ILE A 82 13.76 1.85 8.67
CA ILE A 82 13.20 1.65 7.34
C ILE A 82 12.58 0.25 7.20
N MET A 83 13.25 -0.77 7.72
CA MET A 83 12.71 -2.15 7.70
C MET A 83 11.45 -2.29 8.56
N ASN A 84 11.39 -1.63 9.72
CA ASN A 84 10.19 -1.60 10.57
C ASN A 84 9.02 -0.91 9.86
N LEU A 85 9.28 0.20 9.16
CA LEU A 85 8.27 0.88 8.36
C LEU A 85 7.77 -0.01 7.22
N LEU A 86 8.66 -0.74 6.54
CA LEU A 86 8.27 -1.70 5.50
C LEU A 86 7.39 -2.82 6.05
N TYR A 87 7.74 -3.37 7.23
CA TYR A 87 6.92 -4.39 7.89
C TYR A 87 5.52 -3.87 8.24
N PHE A 88 5.43 -2.66 8.79
CA PHE A 88 4.15 -2.01 9.06
C PHE A 88 3.33 -1.79 7.79
N ALA A 89 3.96 -1.34 6.70
CA ALA A 89 3.30 -1.16 5.41
C ALA A 89 2.81 -2.49 4.80
N LEU A 90 3.55 -3.58 4.98
CA LEU A 90 3.14 -4.93 4.61
C LEU A 90 1.88 -5.35 5.36
N GLU A 91 1.84 -5.17 6.67
CA GLU A 91 0.66 -5.48 7.49
C GLU A 91 -0.57 -4.67 7.06
N GLN A 92 -0.40 -3.37 6.81
CA GLN A 92 -1.46 -2.53 6.27
C GLN A 92 -1.99 -3.06 4.93
N SER A 93 -1.11 -3.48 4.02
CA SER A 93 -1.51 -4.00 2.70
C SER A 93 -2.31 -5.29 2.81
N TRP A 94 -1.92 -6.20 3.71
CA TRP A 94 -2.71 -7.41 3.97
C TRP A 94 -4.11 -7.08 4.47
N GLN A 95 -4.24 -6.17 5.43
CA GLN A 95 -5.53 -5.76 5.97
C GLN A 95 -6.36 -5.03 4.92
N PHE A 96 -5.74 -4.20 4.07
CA PHE A 96 -6.42 -3.56 2.95
C PHE A 96 -6.96 -4.58 1.95
N VAL A 97 -6.18 -5.61 1.59
CA VAL A 97 -6.66 -6.73 0.77
C VAL A 97 -7.84 -7.46 1.41
N GLN A 98 -7.86 -7.61 2.75
CA GLN A 98 -9.03 -8.18 3.44
C GLN A 98 -10.28 -7.31 3.27
N LEU A 99 -10.16 -5.98 3.40
CA LEU A 99 -11.26 -5.06 3.12
C LEU A 99 -11.74 -5.20 1.67
N LEU A 100 -10.84 -5.27 0.69
CA LEU A 100 -11.21 -5.44 -0.72
C LEU A 100 -11.96 -6.76 -0.96
N ASN A 101 -11.54 -7.84 -0.30
CA ASN A 101 -12.25 -9.12 -0.35
C ASN A 101 -13.63 -9.03 0.27
N GLN A 102 -13.76 -8.35 1.42
CA GLN A 102 -15.05 -8.13 2.07
C GLN A 102 -15.99 -7.30 1.18
N LEU A 103 -15.49 -6.22 0.58
CA LEU A 103 -16.22 -5.39 -0.38
C LEU A 103 -16.78 -6.24 -1.53
N GLY A 104 -15.94 -7.06 -2.18
CA GLY A 104 -16.38 -7.92 -3.28
C GLY A 104 -17.37 -9.01 -2.85
N LEU A 105 -17.29 -9.46 -1.60
CA LEU A 105 -18.14 -10.50 -1.05
C LEU A 105 -19.47 -10.00 -0.48
N GLU A 106 -19.54 -8.77 0.03
CA GLU A 106 -20.67 -8.32 0.85
C GLU A 106 -21.43 -7.13 0.24
N SER A 107 -20.76 -6.25 -0.51
CA SER A 107 -21.42 -5.09 -1.12
C SER A 107 -22.32 -5.51 -2.29
N GLN A 108 -23.60 -5.21 -2.17
CA GLN A 108 -24.57 -5.41 -3.25
C GLN A 108 -24.37 -4.39 -4.37
N ALA A 109 -24.00 -3.15 -4.00
CA ALA A 109 -23.71 -2.10 -4.98
C ALA A 109 -22.54 -2.47 -5.89
N LEU A 110 -21.47 -3.07 -5.33
CA LEU A 110 -20.36 -3.59 -6.12
C LEU A 110 -20.74 -4.81 -6.96
N LYS A 111 -21.42 -5.81 -6.37
CA LYS A 111 -21.77 -7.06 -7.07
C LYS A 111 -22.65 -6.88 -8.29
N THR A 112 -23.49 -5.86 -8.29
CA THR A 112 -24.38 -5.54 -9.41
C THR A 112 -23.70 -4.69 -10.50
N ASN A 113 -22.44 -4.31 -10.30
CA ASN A 113 -21.64 -3.53 -11.24
C ASN A 113 -20.39 -4.34 -11.71
N PRO A 114 -20.46 -5.02 -12.87
CA PRO A 114 -19.35 -5.84 -13.37
C PRO A 114 -18.04 -5.06 -13.56
N THR A 115 -18.11 -3.81 -14.03
CA THR A 115 -16.94 -2.95 -14.18
C THR A 115 -16.28 -2.68 -12.84
N ALA A 116 -17.08 -2.40 -11.80
CA ALA A 116 -16.56 -2.17 -10.46
C ALA A 116 -15.88 -3.41 -9.87
N ILE A 117 -16.42 -4.62 -10.13
CA ILE A 117 -15.75 -5.87 -9.76
C ILE A 117 -14.43 -6.07 -10.51
N THR A 118 -14.35 -5.75 -11.81
CA THR A 118 -13.09 -5.83 -12.55
C THR A 118 -12.04 -4.88 -11.97
N VAL A 119 -12.43 -3.63 -11.65
CA VAL A 119 -11.54 -2.64 -11.04
C VAL A 119 -11.11 -3.07 -9.63
N LEU A 120 -12.04 -3.53 -8.79
CA LEU A 120 -11.71 -4.01 -7.44
C LEU A 120 -10.70 -5.17 -7.47
N ASN A 121 -10.86 -6.10 -8.41
CA ASN A 121 -9.92 -7.20 -8.57
C ASN A 121 -8.55 -6.74 -9.10
N HIS A 122 -8.51 -5.68 -9.90
CA HIS A 122 -7.25 -5.08 -10.35
C HIS A 122 -6.49 -4.43 -9.19
N ILE A 123 -7.19 -3.59 -8.42
CA ILE A 123 -6.68 -2.94 -7.20
C ILE A 123 -6.12 -3.99 -6.23
N ARG A 124 -6.87 -5.08 -5.98
CA ARG A 124 -6.40 -6.15 -5.09
C ARG A 124 -5.08 -6.76 -5.57
N ARG A 125 -4.96 -7.08 -6.86
CA ARG A 125 -3.73 -7.68 -7.43
C ARG A 125 -2.52 -6.75 -7.31
N GLU A 126 -2.74 -5.45 -7.37
CA GLU A 126 -1.68 -4.46 -7.19
C GLU A 126 -1.20 -4.39 -5.74
N SER A 127 -2.10 -4.41 -4.76
CA SER A 127 -1.72 -4.57 -3.36
C SER A 127 -1.01 -5.90 -3.09
N GLU A 128 -1.48 -7.00 -3.68
CA GLU A 128 -0.82 -8.32 -3.60
C GLU A 128 0.60 -8.31 -4.22
N TYR A 129 0.80 -7.52 -5.28
CA TYR A 129 2.13 -7.32 -5.87
C TYR A 129 3.07 -6.60 -4.91
N PHE A 130 2.63 -5.53 -4.26
CA PHE A 130 3.42 -4.85 -3.23
C PHE A 130 3.73 -5.76 -2.04
N ILE A 131 2.74 -6.54 -1.59
CA ILE A 131 2.93 -7.56 -0.55
C ILE A 131 4.10 -8.49 -0.92
N GLY A 132 4.11 -9.03 -2.15
CA GLY A 132 5.18 -9.91 -2.61
C GLY A 132 6.56 -9.23 -2.66
N ILE A 133 6.62 -7.94 -3.01
CA ILE A 133 7.86 -7.15 -2.94
C ILE A 133 8.33 -7.03 -1.49
N ALA A 134 7.44 -6.63 -0.59
CA ALA A 134 7.78 -6.40 0.81
C ALA A 134 8.20 -7.69 1.53
N GLU A 135 7.50 -8.81 1.29
CA GLU A 135 7.87 -10.14 1.78
C GLU A 135 9.26 -10.57 1.32
N ALA A 136 9.58 -10.36 0.03
CA ALA A 136 10.89 -10.69 -0.51
C ALA A 136 12.02 -9.85 0.12
N LEU A 137 11.76 -8.57 0.39
CA LEU A 137 12.72 -7.65 1.01
C LEU A 137 12.91 -7.94 2.52
N LEU A 138 11.82 -8.29 3.22
CA LEU A 138 11.83 -8.64 4.64
C LEU A 138 12.34 -10.07 4.90
N GLN A 139 12.45 -10.90 3.86
CA GLN A 139 12.73 -12.34 3.96
C GLN A 139 11.70 -13.08 4.84
N VAL A 140 10.44 -12.63 4.80
CA VAL A 140 9.32 -13.23 5.52
C VAL A 140 8.44 -13.97 4.50
N ARG A 141 7.96 -15.16 4.86
CA ARG A 141 6.84 -15.81 4.16
C ARG A 141 5.74 -16.10 5.18
N LYS A 142 4.50 -15.80 4.82
CA LYS A 142 3.33 -16.27 5.56
C LYS A 142 3.17 -17.79 5.46
#